data_AF-A0AAD4PL83-F1
#
_entry.id   AF-A0AAD4PL83-F1
#
_cell.length_a   1.000
_cell.length_b   1.000
_cell.length_c   1.000
_cell.angle_alpha   90.00
_cell.angle_beta   90.00
_cell.angle_gamma   90.00
#
_symmetry.space_group_name_H-M   'P 1'
#
loop_
_entity.id
_entity.type
_entity.pdbx_description
1 polymer ?
#
loop_
_entity_poly.entity_id
_entity_poly.type
_entity_poly.pdbx_seq_one_letter_code
_entity_poly.pdbx_strand_id
1 'polypeptide(L)'
;MSSLRPASVCDTTPLQRFESQSSSSEEPSSPTAASIIAAAAAVNSAAQHPQLPQLPQQHYNNNNINNNVKVDLQLPPFVGGVTGGAGGVGKSVGALVSKPTARGTAHICGRIIVDLSLLSCVGLTMLGFSIWGEPNKRGFFCDDLSLRHPYKDSTIRSWMLYLCCAALPVSLILLVEFFRSQDKHSQKSQSQHYHSQQQGSGYYLCHLELPHWLLECYRKIGCFVFGLGIEQLTTDIAKYAIGRLRPHFLTLCEPVLPNGSNCSDPLNAGRYIEQFSCSALNVSAKMLKDMRLSFPSGHASFACYSMVYLVIYLQRRMHWPRLRMCRHLLQFLLLMFAWYTALSRVSDYKHHWSDVLAGSAIGFTYAVVVVSFPR
;
A
#
# COMPACT_ATOMS: atom_id res chain seq x y z
N MET A 1 10.56 -14.43 79.44
CA MET A 1 9.48 -15.40 79.18
C MET A 1 8.80 -15.00 77.88
N SER A 2 8.42 -15.81 76.90
CA SER A 2 8.65 -17.20 76.51
C SER A 2 7.70 -17.41 75.30
N SER A 3 8.19 -17.46 74.07
CA SER A 3 7.42 -17.91 72.88
C SER A 3 8.41 -18.16 71.73
N LEU A 4 8.89 -19.40 71.57
CA LEU A 4 8.35 -20.45 70.67
C LEU A 4 8.72 -20.28 69.17
N ARG A 5 9.56 -21.22 68.73
CA ARG A 5 9.96 -21.67 67.37
C ARG A 5 10.22 -23.20 67.50
N PRO A 6 10.45 -23.98 66.41
CA PRO A 6 10.22 -23.74 64.97
C PRO A 6 8.88 -24.42 64.55
N ALA A 7 8.53 -24.88 63.34
CA ALA A 7 9.16 -24.99 62.00
C ALA A 7 8.03 -24.89 60.91
N SER A 8 8.21 -25.02 59.59
CA SER A 8 9.39 -25.40 58.78
C SER A 8 9.33 -24.78 57.35
N VAL A 9 10.21 -25.28 56.47
CA VAL A 9 10.49 -24.93 55.07
C VAL A 9 9.43 -25.42 54.07
N CYS A 10 9.12 -24.58 53.06
CA CYS A 10 9.03 -25.01 51.66
C CYS A 10 9.20 -23.80 50.71
N ASP A 11 10.31 -23.75 49.98
CA ASP A 11 10.51 -22.82 48.87
C ASP A 11 9.65 -23.23 47.66
N THR A 12 9.03 -22.26 46.97
CA THR A 12 8.99 -22.19 45.49
C THR A 12 8.12 -21.02 44.99
N THR A 13 8.77 -20.02 44.37
CA THR A 13 8.46 -19.36 43.07
C THR A 13 8.66 -17.83 43.07
N PRO A 14 9.35 -17.28 42.04
CA PRO A 14 9.55 -15.84 41.90
C PRO A 14 8.49 -15.21 40.97
N LEU A 15 7.51 -14.51 41.53
CA LEU A 15 6.44 -13.85 40.76
C LEU A 15 6.38 -12.31 40.89
N GLN A 16 7.53 -11.68 41.14
CA GLN A 16 7.63 -10.21 41.26
C GLN A 16 8.76 -9.59 40.41
N ARG A 17 9.13 -10.25 39.30
CA ARG A 17 10.15 -9.75 38.35
C ARG A 17 9.69 -9.68 36.89
N PHE A 18 8.39 -9.89 36.60
CA PHE A 18 7.87 -9.97 35.24
C PHE A 18 7.18 -8.69 34.71
N GLU A 19 6.89 -7.70 35.57
CA GLU A 19 6.28 -6.43 35.12
C GLU A 19 7.29 -5.42 34.53
N SER A 20 8.60 -5.66 34.67
CA SER A 20 9.66 -4.75 34.21
C SER A 20 10.28 -5.09 32.84
N GLN A 21 9.70 -6.03 32.07
CA GLN A 21 10.23 -6.43 30.75
C GLN A 21 9.18 -6.51 29.62
N SER A 22 7.94 -6.07 29.85
CA SER A 22 6.86 -6.16 28.84
C SER A 22 6.65 -4.92 27.95
N SER A 23 7.35 -3.80 28.17
CA SER A 23 7.09 -2.53 27.46
C SER A 23 8.04 -2.20 26.31
N SER A 24 9.08 -3.01 26.06
CA SER A 24 9.99 -2.81 24.91
C SER A 24 9.53 -3.57 23.65
N SER A 25 8.27 -3.35 23.24
CA SER A 25 7.85 -3.70 21.88
C SER A 25 8.40 -2.66 20.91
N GLU A 26 9.42 -3.03 20.13
CA GLU A 26 10.05 -2.13 19.16
C GLU A 26 9.13 -1.83 17.96
N GLU A 27 8.15 -0.94 18.13
CA GLU A 27 7.39 -0.42 16.97
C GLU A 27 8.36 0.39 16.07
N PRO A 28 8.52 0.05 14.77
CA PRO A 28 9.30 0.87 13.84
C PRO A 28 8.64 2.24 13.68
N SER A 29 9.42 3.31 13.80
CA SER A 29 8.88 4.68 13.79
C SER A 29 8.51 5.22 12.40
N SER A 30 8.64 4.37 11.39
CA SER A 30 8.20 4.62 10.01
C SER A 30 7.47 3.41 9.41
N PRO A 31 6.59 3.68 8.42
CA PRO A 31 6.11 2.88 7.29
C PRO A 31 6.70 1.49 6.91
N THR A 32 7.91 1.17 7.34
CA THR A 32 8.93 0.69 6.40
C THR A 32 9.44 -0.72 6.71
N ALA A 33 9.65 -1.07 7.98
CA ALA A 33 10.31 -2.32 8.34
C ALA A 33 9.40 -3.57 8.21
N ALA A 34 8.11 -3.45 8.55
CA ALA A 34 7.17 -4.58 8.51
C ALA A 34 6.73 -4.95 7.07
N SER A 35 6.74 -3.95 6.17
CA SER A 35 6.26 -4.06 4.79
C SER A 35 7.05 -5.06 3.92
N ILE A 36 8.28 -5.38 4.32
CA ILE A 36 9.16 -6.35 3.63
C ILE A 36 8.71 -7.80 3.91
N ILE A 37 8.18 -8.07 5.11
CA ILE A 37 7.87 -9.44 5.56
C ILE A 37 6.49 -9.91 5.05
N ALA A 38 5.51 -9.01 5.01
CA ALA A 38 4.14 -9.34 4.59
C ALA A 38 4.02 -9.78 3.11
N ALA A 39 4.99 -9.41 2.26
CA ALA A 39 4.96 -9.70 0.82
C ALA A 39 5.36 -11.15 0.46
N ALA A 40 5.97 -11.90 1.38
CA ALA A 40 6.62 -13.18 1.08
C ALA A 40 5.79 -14.45 1.37
N ALA A 41 4.66 -14.34 2.08
CA ALA A 41 4.02 -15.47 2.76
C ALA A 41 2.87 -16.18 2.00
N ALA A 42 2.61 -15.86 0.73
CA ALA A 42 1.37 -16.22 0.04
C ALA A 42 1.49 -17.25 -1.11
N VAL A 43 2.52 -18.12 -1.09
CA VAL A 43 2.71 -19.16 -2.12
C VAL A 43 3.09 -20.50 -1.49
N ASN A 44 2.13 -21.45 -1.48
CA ASN A 44 2.18 -22.91 -1.22
C ASN A 44 0.93 -23.33 -0.42
N SER A 45 0.18 -24.40 -0.70
CA SER A 45 0.20 -25.41 -1.79
C SER A 45 -1.17 -26.12 -1.84
N ALA A 46 -1.64 -26.55 -3.02
CA ALA A 46 -2.55 -27.69 -3.18
C ALA A 46 -2.68 -28.10 -4.66
N ALA A 47 -2.45 -29.36 -4.99
CA ALA A 47 -2.65 -29.96 -6.31
C ALA A 47 -2.98 -31.46 -6.21
N GLN A 48 -3.44 -32.05 -7.32
CA GLN A 48 -3.71 -33.48 -7.57
C GLN A 48 -5.02 -34.05 -6.96
N HIS A 49 -5.80 -34.94 -7.61
CA HIS A 49 -5.65 -35.64 -8.92
C HIS A 49 -7.05 -36.02 -9.50
N PRO A 50 -7.26 -36.11 -10.83
CA PRO A 50 -8.49 -36.67 -11.43
C PRO A 50 -8.27 -37.96 -12.26
N GLN A 51 -9.36 -38.68 -12.60
CA GLN A 51 -9.39 -39.85 -13.50
C GLN A 51 -10.35 -39.65 -14.70
N LEU A 52 -10.06 -40.36 -15.80
CA LEU A 52 -10.77 -40.47 -17.10
C LEU A 52 -11.37 -41.90 -17.25
N PRO A 53 -12.01 -42.32 -18.38
CA PRO A 53 -12.59 -41.61 -19.54
C PRO A 53 -14.04 -42.07 -19.91
N GLN A 54 -14.68 -41.48 -20.94
CA GLN A 54 -15.09 -42.18 -22.20
C GLN A 54 -15.92 -41.29 -23.17
N LEU A 55 -15.96 -41.71 -24.44
CA LEU A 55 -16.54 -41.12 -25.67
C LEU A 55 -17.31 -42.25 -26.40
N PRO A 56 -18.01 -42.06 -27.55
CA PRO A 56 -18.59 -40.86 -28.19
C PRO A 56 -20.07 -41.06 -28.62
N GLN A 57 -20.71 -40.06 -29.25
CA GLN A 57 -21.25 -40.22 -30.63
C GLN A 57 -21.65 -38.88 -31.28
N GLN A 58 -21.71 -38.87 -32.62
CA GLN A 58 -21.91 -37.69 -33.47
C GLN A 58 -23.39 -37.40 -33.71
N HIS A 59 -23.74 -36.13 -33.97
CA HIS A 59 -24.72 -35.80 -35.00
C HIS A 59 -24.42 -34.44 -35.63
N TYR A 60 -24.62 -34.36 -36.95
CA TYR A 60 -24.34 -33.20 -37.80
C TYR A 60 -25.67 -32.63 -38.30
N ASN A 61 -25.85 -31.30 -38.34
CA ASN A 61 -26.65 -30.68 -39.39
C ASN A 61 -26.47 -29.16 -39.51
N ASN A 62 -26.58 -28.68 -40.75
CA ASN A 62 -26.48 -27.27 -41.16
C ASN A 62 -27.80 -26.51 -40.95
N ASN A 63 -27.75 -25.17 -40.84
CA ASN A 63 -28.16 -24.26 -41.94
C ASN A 63 -28.29 -22.79 -41.49
N ASN A 64 -27.81 -21.88 -42.35
CA ASN A 64 -28.41 -20.58 -42.72
C ASN A 64 -28.64 -19.46 -41.67
N ILE A 65 -28.69 -18.17 -42.02
CA ILE A 65 -28.05 -17.36 -43.09
C ILE A 65 -28.27 -15.86 -42.74
N ASN A 66 -27.39 -14.97 -43.22
CA ASN A 66 -27.59 -13.51 -43.40
C ASN A 66 -27.59 -12.48 -42.23
N ASN A 67 -26.65 -11.54 -42.39
CA ASN A 67 -26.78 -10.07 -42.36
C ASN A 67 -26.61 -9.26 -41.05
N ASN A 68 -25.38 -8.72 -40.88
CA ASN A 68 -25.00 -7.28 -40.86
C ASN A 68 -26.15 -6.26 -40.70
N VAL A 69 -26.00 -5.14 -39.97
CA VAL A 69 -24.98 -4.08 -40.21
C VAL A 69 -24.47 -3.44 -38.90
N LYS A 70 -23.18 -3.12 -38.87
CA LYS A 70 -22.55 -2.19 -37.92
C LYS A 70 -22.00 -1.00 -38.72
N VAL A 71 -22.26 0.23 -38.27
CA VAL A 71 -21.69 1.45 -38.86
C VAL A 71 -20.37 1.75 -38.14
N ASP A 72 -19.26 1.67 -38.87
CA ASP A 72 -17.94 2.11 -38.41
C ASP A 72 -17.62 3.49 -39.02
N LEU A 73 -17.19 4.42 -38.17
CA LEU A 73 -16.68 5.73 -38.60
C LEU A 73 -15.16 5.76 -38.36
N GLN A 74 -14.39 5.60 -39.43
CA GLN A 74 -12.93 5.58 -39.41
C GLN A 74 -12.36 6.84 -40.07
N LEU A 75 -11.45 7.52 -39.38
CA LEU A 75 -10.60 8.59 -39.92
C LEU A 75 -9.13 8.12 -39.90
N PRO A 76 -8.37 8.24 -41.00
CA PRO A 76 -7.02 7.67 -41.11
C PRO A 76 -5.89 8.68 -40.86
N PRO A 77 -4.69 8.21 -40.46
CA PRO A 77 -3.41 8.80 -40.85
C PRO A 77 -2.78 7.93 -41.96
N PHE A 78 -2.63 8.45 -43.18
CA PHE A 78 -1.50 9.25 -43.67
C PHE A 78 -0.25 8.44 -44.10
N VAL A 79 -0.34 7.93 -45.33
CA VAL A 79 0.70 7.82 -46.38
C VAL A 79 2.14 7.39 -45.99
N GLY A 80 2.51 6.21 -46.48
CA GLY A 80 3.87 5.88 -46.96
C GLY A 80 3.78 5.40 -48.42
N GLY A 81 4.70 5.86 -49.28
CA GLY A 81 4.54 5.80 -50.75
C GLY A 81 4.69 4.42 -51.42
N VAL A 82 4.19 4.32 -52.65
CA VAL A 82 4.20 3.13 -53.54
C VAL A 82 4.80 3.49 -54.90
N THR A 83 5.67 2.62 -55.43
CA THR A 83 5.86 2.23 -56.86
C THR A 83 6.96 1.15 -56.87
N GLY A 84 6.97 0.06 -57.63
CA GLY A 84 6.11 -0.67 -58.59
C GLY A 84 6.92 -1.95 -58.95
N GLY A 85 6.48 -3.04 -59.58
CA GLY A 85 5.34 -3.45 -60.38
C GLY A 85 5.74 -4.74 -61.15
N ALA A 86 4.79 -5.42 -61.80
CA ALA A 86 4.94 -6.61 -62.68
C ALA A 86 5.26 -8.00 -62.06
N GLY A 87 4.61 -9.06 -62.60
CA GLY A 87 5.32 -10.35 -62.76
C GLY A 87 4.73 -11.70 -62.29
N GLY A 88 3.44 -12.02 -62.52
CA GLY A 88 3.02 -13.38 -62.94
C GLY A 88 3.06 -14.62 -62.01
N VAL A 89 2.31 -15.64 -62.46
CA VAL A 89 2.27 -17.06 -62.04
C VAL A 89 1.62 -17.37 -60.67
N GLY A 90 0.61 -18.25 -60.73
CA GLY A 90 -0.21 -18.62 -59.57
C GLY A 90 0.49 -19.55 -58.57
N LYS A 91 0.23 -19.32 -57.29
CA LYS A 91 0.36 -20.29 -56.20
C LYS A 91 -0.88 -20.21 -55.32
N SER A 92 -1.28 -21.36 -54.80
CA SER A 92 -2.38 -21.51 -53.84
C SER A 92 -2.16 -20.62 -52.61
N VAL A 93 -3.00 -19.60 -52.46
CA VAL A 93 -3.08 -18.83 -51.21
C VAL A 93 -3.84 -19.68 -50.20
N GLY A 94 -3.14 -20.66 -49.61
CA GLY A 94 -3.56 -21.22 -48.34
C GLY A 94 -3.62 -20.07 -47.34
N ALA A 95 -4.80 -19.80 -46.79
CA ALA A 95 -4.97 -18.79 -45.76
C ALA A 95 -4.14 -19.21 -44.53
N LEU A 96 -2.93 -18.64 -44.41
CA LEU A 96 -2.12 -18.70 -43.21
C LEU A 96 -2.87 -17.95 -42.12
N VAL A 97 -3.75 -18.67 -41.41
CA VAL A 97 -4.30 -18.26 -40.14
C VAL A 97 -3.11 -17.95 -39.24
N SER A 98 -2.83 -16.66 -39.06
CA SER A 98 -1.83 -16.20 -38.12
C SER A 98 -2.25 -16.69 -36.74
N LYS A 99 -1.59 -17.75 -36.24
CA LYS A 99 -1.72 -18.16 -34.84
C LYS A 99 -1.50 -16.91 -33.99
N PRO A 100 -2.38 -16.59 -33.02
CA PRO A 100 -2.12 -15.49 -32.11
C PRO A 100 -0.76 -15.76 -31.47
N THR A 101 0.20 -14.86 -31.68
CA THR A 101 1.55 -14.98 -31.16
C THR A 101 1.47 -15.02 -29.64
N ALA A 102 1.65 -16.20 -29.05
CA ALA A 102 1.74 -16.37 -27.62
C ALA A 102 2.80 -15.40 -27.10
N ARG A 103 2.40 -14.45 -26.23
CA ARG A 103 3.35 -13.49 -25.64
C ARG A 103 4.26 -14.28 -24.71
N GLY A 104 5.44 -14.61 -25.22
CA GLY A 104 6.34 -15.57 -24.59
C GLY A 104 6.68 -15.21 -23.15
N THR A 105 6.89 -16.25 -22.34
CA THR A 105 7.20 -16.19 -20.91
C THR A 105 8.27 -15.14 -20.57
N ALA A 106 9.28 -14.99 -21.44
CA ALA A 106 10.35 -13.99 -21.30
C ALA A 106 9.84 -12.54 -21.19
N HIS A 107 8.80 -12.14 -21.94
CA HIS A 107 8.22 -10.78 -21.85
C HIS A 107 7.40 -10.59 -20.57
N ILE A 108 6.84 -11.67 -20.02
CA ILE A 108 6.13 -11.66 -18.73
C ILE A 108 7.15 -11.50 -17.59
N CYS A 109 8.16 -12.37 -17.57
CA CYS A 109 9.26 -12.31 -16.60
C CYS A 109 9.99 -10.96 -16.65
N GLY A 110 10.27 -10.42 -17.84
CA GLY A 110 10.89 -9.11 -18.00
C GLY A 110 10.09 -7.98 -17.35
N ARG A 111 8.75 -7.99 -17.48
CA ARG A 111 7.89 -7.01 -16.78
C ARG A 111 7.90 -7.20 -15.27
N ILE A 112 7.79 -8.44 -14.79
CA ILE A 112 7.85 -8.75 -13.35
C ILE A 112 9.20 -8.29 -12.76
N ILE A 113 10.31 -8.51 -13.46
CA ILE A 113 11.65 -8.05 -13.05
C ILE A 113 11.72 -6.52 -12.98
N VAL A 114 11.13 -5.79 -13.93
CA VAL A 114 11.05 -4.32 -13.90
C VAL A 114 10.19 -3.82 -12.75
N ASP A 115 9.00 -4.40 -12.54
CA ASP A 115 8.10 -3.99 -11.46
C ASP A 115 8.72 -4.28 -10.09
N LEU A 116 9.40 -5.42 -9.92
CA LEU A 116 10.15 -5.76 -8.70
C LEU A 116 11.39 -4.89 -8.50
N SER A 117 12.12 -4.51 -9.56
CA SER A 117 13.30 -3.64 -9.41
C SER A 117 12.92 -2.21 -9.05
N LEU A 118 11.81 -1.69 -9.58
CA LEU A 118 11.23 -0.40 -9.18
C LEU A 118 10.76 -0.41 -7.72
N LEU A 119 10.00 -1.44 -7.30
CA LEU A 119 9.58 -1.60 -5.91
C LEU A 119 10.77 -1.75 -4.95
N SER A 120 11.79 -2.51 -5.35
CA SER A 120 13.05 -2.66 -4.59
C SER A 120 13.80 -1.34 -4.47
N CYS A 121 13.93 -0.57 -5.55
CA CYS A 121 14.58 0.75 -5.54
C CYS A 121 13.91 1.71 -4.54
N VAL A 122 12.57 1.80 -4.57
CA VAL A 122 11.79 2.61 -3.63
C VAL A 122 11.96 2.12 -2.19
N GLY A 123 11.80 0.81 -1.96
CA GLY A 123 11.92 0.21 -0.62
C GLY A 123 13.31 0.35 0.00
N LEU A 124 14.37 0.18 -0.79
CA LEU A 124 15.76 0.36 -0.36
C LEU A 124 16.06 1.83 -0.04
N THR A 125 15.52 2.78 -0.81
CA THR A 125 15.65 4.22 -0.52
C THR A 125 14.99 4.57 0.81
N MET A 126 13.76 4.08 1.06
CA MET A 126 13.05 4.27 2.33
C MET A 126 13.79 3.63 3.52
N LEU A 127 14.36 2.43 3.33
CA LEU A 127 15.17 1.76 4.34
C LEU A 127 16.43 2.57 4.67
N GLY A 128 17.09 3.12 3.65
CA GLY A 128 18.26 4.00 3.81
C GLY A 128 17.96 5.24 4.66
N PHE A 129 16.84 5.92 4.41
CA PHE A 129 16.37 7.02 5.27
C PHE A 129 16.06 6.57 6.70
N SER A 130 15.48 5.38 6.89
CA SER A 130 15.19 4.85 8.23
C SER A 130 16.46 4.61 9.05
N ILE A 131 17.49 4.01 8.45
CA ILE A 131 18.75 3.64 9.12
C ILE A 131 19.67 4.86 9.30
N TRP A 132 19.99 5.58 8.21
CA TRP A 132 21.02 6.62 8.21
C TRP A 132 20.50 8.05 8.20
N GLY A 133 19.20 8.28 8.00
CA GLY A 133 18.65 9.63 7.93
C GLY A 133 18.76 10.36 9.27
N GLU A 134 19.47 11.49 9.30
CA GLU A 134 19.36 12.48 10.37
C GLU A 134 18.33 13.56 9.95
N PRO A 135 17.33 13.89 10.79
CA PRO A 135 16.42 15.00 10.51
C PRO A 135 17.15 16.34 10.67
N ASN A 136 16.77 17.31 9.83
CA ASN A 136 17.24 18.68 9.94
C ASN A 136 17.06 19.23 11.37
N LYS A 137 18.11 19.84 11.92
CA LYS A 137 18.15 20.33 13.31
C LYS A 137 17.71 21.80 13.33
N ARG A 138 16.43 22.04 13.55
CA ARG A 138 15.87 23.39 13.77
C ARG A 138 15.86 23.77 15.26
N GLY A 139 15.93 25.06 15.53
CA GLY A 139 15.71 25.63 16.86
C GLY A 139 14.24 25.74 17.24
N PHE A 140 14.00 26.33 18.41
CA PHE A 140 12.67 26.59 18.98
C PHE A 140 12.71 27.80 19.93
N PHE A 141 11.54 28.25 20.36
CA PHE A 141 11.38 29.26 21.42
C PHE A 141 10.91 28.55 22.70
N CYS A 142 11.47 28.88 23.86
CA CYS A 142 11.03 28.27 25.13
C CYS A 142 9.54 28.52 25.41
N ASP A 143 9.01 29.68 24.99
CA ASP A 143 7.63 30.11 25.25
C ASP A 143 6.60 29.48 24.30
N ASP A 144 7.03 28.65 23.35
CA ASP A 144 6.14 28.01 22.39
C ASP A 144 5.28 26.94 23.09
N LEU A 145 4.07 27.35 23.49
CA LEU A 145 3.07 26.49 24.11
C LEU A 145 2.69 25.30 23.22
N SER A 146 2.82 25.41 21.89
CA SER A 146 2.51 24.31 20.98
C SER A 146 3.51 23.16 21.05
N LEU A 147 4.65 23.33 21.72
CA LEU A 147 5.68 22.31 21.94
C LEU A 147 5.68 21.74 23.38
N ARG A 148 4.74 22.18 24.23
CA ARG A 148 4.62 21.79 25.66
C ARG A 148 3.50 20.77 25.94
N HIS A 149 2.94 20.10 24.93
CA HIS A 149 1.87 19.13 25.14
C HIS A 149 2.40 17.82 25.79
N PRO A 150 1.60 17.15 26.64
CA PRO A 150 2.01 15.89 27.25
C PRO A 150 2.19 14.79 26.19
N TYR A 151 3.21 13.95 26.37
CA TYR A 151 3.35 12.75 25.56
C TYR A 151 2.18 11.78 25.83
N LYS A 152 1.54 11.33 24.76
CA LYS A 152 0.52 10.28 24.75
C LYS A 152 0.90 9.22 23.73
N ASP A 153 0.43 7.99 23.91
CA ASP A 153 0.57 6.96 22.89
C ASP A 153 -0.42 7.15 21.74
N SER A 154 -0.09 6.53 20.61
CA SER A 154 -0.88 6.62 19.38
C SER A 154 -2.17 5.79 19.47
N THR A 155 -3.34 6.42 19.36
CA THR A 155 -4.65 5.77 19.31
C THR A 155 -4.73 4.77 18.14
N ILE A 156 -4.41 5.23 16.93
CA ILE A 156 -4.08 4.34 15.80
C ILE A 156 -2.60 3.97 15.88
N ARG A 157 -2.30 2.71 16.22
CA ARG A 157 -0.93 2.16 16.23
C ARG A 157 -0.44 1.81 14.82
N SER A 158 0.87 1.66 14.65
CA SER A 158 1.48 1.43 13.33
C SER A 158 0.98 0.12 12.70
N TRP A 159 0.84 -0.95 13.50
CA TRP A 159 0.29 -2.24 13.02
C TRP A 159 -1.17 -2.15 12.53
N MET A 160 -2.00 -1.35 13.20
CA MET A 160 -3.40 -1.12 12.79
C MET A 160 -3.44 -0.42 11.43
N LEU A 161 -2.55 0.56 11.24
CA LEU A 161 -2.41 1.26 9.97
C LEU A 161 -2.01 0.30 8.84
N TYR A 162 -1.05 -0.61 9.04
CA TYR A 162 -0.68 -1.60 8.01
C TYR A 162 -1.84 -2.55 7.66
N LEU A 163 -2.57 -3.05 8.66
CA LEU A 163 -3.72 -3.93 8.41
C LEU A 163 -4.82 -3.21 7.63
N CYS A 164 -5.22 -2.01 8.07
CA CYS A 164 -6.31 -1.26 7.45
C CYS A 164 -5.93 -0.61 6.11
N CYS A 165 -4.68 -0.20 5.91
CA CYS A 165 -4.25 0.59 4.75
C CYS A 165 -3.33 -0.16 3.77
N ALA A 166 -2.83 -1.36 4.09
CA ALA A 166 -2.11 -2.21 3.12
C ALA A 166 -2.83 -3.55 2.90
N ALA A 167 -3.09 -4.31 3.97
CA ALA A 167 -3.69 -5.64 3.84
C ALA A 167 -5.15 -5.58 3.33
N LEU A 168 -6.02 -4.81 3.99
CA LEU A 168 -7.44 -4.69 3.64
C LEU A 168 -7.68 -4.25 2.17
N PRO A 169 -6.99 -3.23 1.62
CA PRO A 169 -7.12 -2.88 0.21
C PRO A 169 -6.69 -3.99 -0.75
N VAL A 170 -5.59 -4.69 -0.45
CA VAL A 170 -5.13 -5.84 -1.26
C VAL A 170 -6.18 -6.96 -1.24
N SER A 171 -6.71 -7.31 -0.05
CA SER A 171 -7.79 -8.29 0.10
C SER A 171 -9.05 -7.90 -0.67
N LEU A 172 -9.46 -6.62 -0.63
CA LEU A 172 -10.63 -6.13 -1.37
C LEU A 172 -10.40 -6.09 -2.89
N ILE A 173 -9.19 -5.77 -3.35
CA ILE A 173 -8.84 -5.84 -4.78
C ILE A 173 -8.96 -7.28 -5.27
N LEU A 174 -8.36 -8.24 -4.55
CA LEU A 174 -8.45 -9.68 -4.85
C LEU A 174 -9.92 -10.16 -4.90
N LEU A 175 -10.71 -9.82 -3.88
CA LEU A 175 -12.11 -10.22 -3.77
C LEU A 175 -12.96 -9.66 -4.92
N VAL A 176 -12.79 -8.38 -5.25
CA VAL A 176 -13.55 -7.71 -6.31
C VAL A 176 -13.20 -8.26 -7.69
N GLU A 177 -11.93 -8.48 -8.00
CA GLU A 177 -11.55 -9.07 -9.30
C GLU A 177 -11.93 -10.55 -9.40
N PHE A 178 -11.86 -11.31 -8.31
CA PHE A 178 -12.36 -12.68 -8.26
C PHE A 178 -13.85 -12.74 -8.61
N PHE A 179 -14.72 -12.02 -7.88
CA PHE A 179 -16.16 -12.03 -8.17
C PHE A 179 -16.50 -11.47 -9.56
N ARG A 180 -15.81 -10.41 -10.02
CA ARG A 180 -15.96 -9.89 -11.40
C ARG A 180 -15.59 -10.93 -12.46
N SER A 181 -14.69 -11.86 -12.17
CA SER A 181 -14.34 -12.95 -13.07
C SER A 181 -15.42 -14.03 -13.12
N GLN A 182 -16.04 -14.35 -11.98
CA GLN A 182 -17.16 -15.30 -11.88
C GLN A 182 -18.40 -14.79 -12.63
N ASP A 183 -18.77 -13.52 -12.45
CA ASP A 183 -19.90 -12.90 -13.19
C ASP A 183 -19.68 -12.94 -14.71
N LYS A 184 -18.46 -12.63 -15.16
CA LYS A 184 -18.09 -12.72 -16.59
C LYS A 184 -18.17 -14.14 -17.11
N HIS A 185 -17.80 -15.14 -16.30
CA HIS A 185 -17.94 -16.54 -16.66
C HIS A 185 -19.42 -16.93 -16.79
N SER A 186 -20.25 -16.55 -15.81
CA SER A 186 -21.70 -16.79 -15.83
C SER A 186 -22.39 -16.19 -17.05
N GLN A 187 -22.10 -14.92 -17.39
CA GLN A 187 -22.65 -14.27 -18.59
C GLN A 187 -22.12 -14.88 -19.90
N LYS A 188 -20.85 -15.30 -19.94
CA LYS A 188 -20.31 -16.04 -21.10
C LYS A 188 -21.03 -17.35 -21.29
N SER A 189 -21.18 -18.18 -20.25
CA SER A 189 -21.83 -19.50 -20.35
C SER A 189 -23.24 -19.43 -20.95
N GLN A 190 -23.98 -18.34 -20.74
CA GLN A 190 -25.30 -18.13 -21.35
C GLN A 190 -25.25 -17.64 -22.81
N SER A 191 -24.13 -17.07 -23.25
CA SER A 191 -23.89 -16.59 -24.63
C SER A 191 -23.08 -17.58 -25.50
N GLN A 192 -22.53 -18.63 -24.88
CA GLN A 192 -21.48 -19.49 -25.46
C GLN A 192 -22.03 -20.66 -26.30
N HIS A 193 -23.18 -20.49 -26.95
CA HIS A 193 -23.72 -21.52 -27.85
C HIS A 193 -23.34 -21.33 -29.34
N TYR A 194 -22.68 -20.22 -29.71
CA TYR A 194 -22.49 -19.87 -31.14
C TYR A 194 -21.09 -19.39 -31.61
N HIS A 195 -20.10 -19.14 -30.74
CA HIS A 195 -18.72 -18.86 -31.19
C HIS A 195 -17.65 -19.35 -30.22
N SER A 196 -17.07 -20.51 -30.53
CA SER A 196 -15.95 -21.12 -29.80
C SER A 196 -14.60 -20.82 -30.47
N GLN A 197 -14.04 -19.62 -30.26
CA GLN A 197 -12.63 -19.40 -30.60
C GLN A 197 -11.93 -18.39 -29.69
N GLN A 198 -10.79 -18.84 -29.11
CA GLN A 198 -9.70 -18.03 -28.55
C GLN A 198 -10.06 -16.94 -27.53
N GLN A 199 -10.30 -17.30 -26.26
CA GLN A 199 -10.05 -16.41 -25.11
C GLN A 199 -9.43 -17.14 -23.90
N GLY A 200 -8.35 -17.89 -24.15
CA GLY A 200 -7.32 -18.08 -23.11
C GLY A 200 -6.62 -16.74 -22.86
N SER A 201 -5.99 -16.53 -21.70
CA SER A 201 -5.32 -15.25 -21.41
C SER A 201 -4.16 -14.98 -22.37
N GLY A 202 -3.55 -16.03 -22.91
CA GLY A 202 -2.33 -15.97 -23.74
C GLY A 202 -1.05 -15.83 -22.92
N TYR A 203 -1.14 -15.90 -21.58
CA TYR A 203 -0.03 -15.79 -20.64
C TYR A 203 0.25 -17.15 -19.98
N TYR A 204 1.44 -17.69 -20.24
CA TYR A 204 1.90 -18.97 -19.70
C TYR A 204 3.07 -18.72 -18.74
N LEU A 205 3.04 -19.32 -17.55
CA LEU A 205 4.13 -19.28 -16.58
C LEU A 205 4.52 -20.72 -16.21
N CYS A 206 5.74 -21.13 -16.54
CA CYS A 206 6.27 -22.46 -16.25
C CYS A 206 5.30 -23.61 -16.62
N HIS A 207 4.72 -23.55 -17.83
CA HIS A 207 3.71 -24.47 -18.37
C HIS A 207 2.29 -24.41 -17.75
N LEU A 208 2.05 -23.58 -16.72
CA LEU A 208 0.70 -23.30 -16.22
C LEU A 208 0.09 -22.11 -16.98
N GLU A 209 -1.19 -22.24 -17.36
CA GLU A 209 -1.98 -21.12 -17.90
C GLU A 209 -2.39 -20.19 -16.75
N LEU A 210 -1.98 -18.92 -16.81
CA LEU A 210 -2.37 -17.94 -15.81
C LEU A 210 -3.82 -17.50 -16.05
N PRO A 211 -4.74 -17.67 -15.07
CA PRO A 211 -6.12 -17.24 -15.23
C PRO A 211 -6.19 -15.71 -15.32
N HIS A 212 -7.03 -15.19 -16.21
CA HIS A 212 -7.11 -13.76 -16.50
C HIS A 212 -7.38 -12.89 -15.26
N TRP A 213 -8.13 -13.41 -14.28
CA TRP A 213 -8.41 -12.66 -13.04
C TRP A 213 -7.14 -12.39 -12.22
N LEU A 214 -6.21 -13.36 -12.15
CA LEU A 214 -4.97 -13.24 -11.40
C LEU A 214 -4.00 -12.22 -12.02
N LEU A 215 -3.92 -12.19 -13.35
CA LEU A 215 -3.13 -11.18 -14.07
C LEU A 215 -3.68 -9.75 -13.82
N GLU A 216 -5.00 -9.61 -13.73
CA GLU A 216 -5.63 -8.33 -13.46
C GLU A 216 -5.50 -7.92 -11.99
N CYS A 217 -5.55 -8.87 -11.04
CA CYS A 217 -5.16 -8.65 -9.64
C CYS A 217 -3.73 -8.14 -9.55
N TYR A 218 -2.77 -8.82 -10.20
CA TYR A 218 -1.36 -8.40 -10.24
C TYR A 218 -1.21 -6.96 -10.72
N ARG A 219 -1.87 -6.59 -11.85
CA ARG A 219 -1.83 -5.22 -12.37
C ARG A 219 -2.40 -4.20 -11.38
N LYS A 220 -3.49 -4.49 -10.67
CA LYS A 220 -4.14 -3.52 -9.76
C LYS A 220 -3.46 -3.42 -8.39
N ILE A 221 -2.91 -4.53 -7.88
CA ILE A 221 -2.11 -4.58 -6.66
C ILE A 221 -0.75 -3.92 -6.91
N GLY A 222 -0.08 -4.20 -8.03
CA GLY A 222 1.20 -3.60 -8.40
C GLY A 222 1.13 -2.07 -8.45
N CYS A 223 0.14 -1.50 -9.17
CA CYS A 223 -0.07 -0.04 -9.18
C CYS A 223 -0.36 0.52 -7.78
N PHE A 224 -1.18 -0.17 -6.97
CA PHE A 224 -1.52 0.26 -5.62
C PHE A 224 -0.30 0.33 -4.70
N VAL A 225 0.49 -0.74 -4.65
CA VAL A 225 1.69 -0.88 -3.81
C VAL A 225 2.81 0.04 -4.28
N PHE A 226 3.00 0.20 -5.59
CA PHE A 226 3.95 1.17 -6.12
C PHE A 226 3.59 2.61 -5.71
N GLY A 227 2.30 2.97 -5.81
CA GLY A 227 1.83 4.27 -5.37
C GLY A 227 1.95 4.50 -3.86
N LEU A 228 1.68 3.48 -3.02
CA LEU A 228 1.97 3.52 -1.58
C LEU A 228 3.46 3.83 -1.32
N GLY A 229 4.36 3.16 -2.04
CA GLY A 229 5.81 3.33 -1.88
C GLY A 229 6.28 4.74 -2.24
N ILE A 230 5.85 5.27 -3.39
CA ILE A 230 6.23 6.61 -3.85
C ILE A 230 5.64 7.71 -2.94
N GLU A 231 4.39 7.56 -2.50
CA GLU A 231 3.76 8.47 -1.54
C GLU A 231 4.55 8.50 -0.23
N GLN A 232 4.78 7.33 0.38
CA GLN A 232 5.44 7.23 1.67
C GLN A 232 6.91 7.69 1.60
N LEU A 233 7.62 7.40 0.50
CA LEU A 233 8.96 7.94 0.23
C LEU A 233 8.94 9.48 0.17
N THR A 234 7.95 10.08 -0.49
CA THR A 234 7.79 11.55 -0.57
C THR A 234 7.55 12.16 0.81
N THR A 235 6.68 11.52 1.60
CA THR A 235 6.43 11.90 3.00
C THR A 235 7.70 11.81 3.85
N ASP A 236 8.49 10.74 3.73
CA ASP A 236 9.71 10.57 4.52
C ASP A 236 10.82 11.54 4.12
N ILE A 237 11.03 11.79 2.82
CA ILE A 237 11.93 12.85 2.32
C ILE A 237 11.57 14.21 2.96
N ALA A 238 10.29 14.58 2.93
CA ALA A 238 9.82 15.84 3.49
C ALA A 238 10.05 15.95 5.02
N LYS A 239 9.89 14.85 5.77
CA LYS A 239 10.20 14.83 7.21
C LYS A 239 11.67 15.07 7.51
N TYR A 240 12.56 14.38 6.81
CA TYR A 240 14.00 14.52 7.03
C TYR A 240 14.51 15.89 6.61
N ALA A 241 14.00 16.45 5.51
CA ALA A 241 14.36 17.80 5.04
C ALA A 241 13.89 18.93 5.97
N ILE A 242 12.67 18.85 6.51
CA ILE A 242 12.06 19.96 7.27
C ILE A 242 12.36 19.88 8.77
N GLY A 243 12.47 18.69 9.35
CA GLY A 243 12.87 18.53 10.76
C GLY A 243 11.92 19.18 11.78
N ARG A 244 10.63 19.35 11.46
CA ARG A 244 9.66 20.01 12.36
C ARG A 244 9.53 19.24 13.67
N LEU A 245 9.72 19.95 14.78
CA LEU A 245 9.52 19.45 16.15
C LEU A 245 8.06 19.07 16.39
N ARG A 246 7.82 17.98 17.14
CA ARG A 246 6.49 17.50 17.53
C ARG A 246 5.89 18.30 18.71
N PRO A 247 4.56 18.29 18.89
CA PRO A 247 3.90 19.06 19.96
C PRO A 247 4.31 18.71 21.40
N HIS A 248 4.93 17.55 21.61
CA HIS A 248 5.41 17.06 22.91
C HIS A 248 6.94 17.16 23.08
N PHE A 249 7.60 17.99 22.26
CA PHE A 249 9.06 18.08 22.23
C PHE A 249 9.68 18.57 23.55
N LEU A 250 9.16 19.65 24.14
CA LEU A 250 9.75 20.23 25.36
C LEU A 250 9.59 19.30 26.57
N THR A 251 8.44 18.63 26.67
CA THR A 251 8.10 17.69 27.75
C THR A 251 8.95 16.41 27.74
N LEU A 252 9.49 16.01 26.59
CA LEU A 252 10.35 14.82 26.47
C LEU A 252 11.85 15.16 26.41
N CYS A 253 12.24 16.28 25.81
CA CYS A 253 13.66 16.62 25.69
C CYS A 253 14.21 17.22 26.99
N GLU A 254 13.43 18.08 27.66
CA GLU A 254 13.91 18.91 28.78
C GLU A 254 15.24 19.63 28.43
N PRO A 255 15.19 20.64 27.53
CA PRO A 255 16.39 21.21 26.93
C PRO A 255 17.21 22.06 27.91
N VAL A 256 18.49 21.70 28.04
CA VAL A 256 19.53 22.41 28.77
C VAL A 256 20.40 23.16 27.76
N LEU A 257 20.63 24.45 27.99
CA LEU A 257 21.45 25.30 27.13
C LEU A 257 22.95 25.19 27.51
N PRO A 258 23.90 25.59 26.63
CA PRO A 258 25.34 25.49 26.90
C PRO A 258 25.84 26.26 28.14
N ASN A 259 25.06 27.23 28.62
CA ASN A 259 25.32 28.00 29.84
C ASN A 259 24.72 27.35 31.11
N GLY A 260 24.14 26.15 31.01
CA GLY A 260 23.46 25.45 32.11
C GLY A 260 22.06 25.99 32.45
N SER A 261 21.55 26.97 31.72
CA SER A 261 20.18 27.49 31.90
C SER A 261 19.14 26.62 31.17
N ASN A 262 17.89 26.71 31.62
CA ASN A 262 16.76 25.91 31.11
C ASN A 262 15.64 26.83 30.59
N CYS A 263 14.63 26.23 29.95
CA CYS A 263 13.43 26.97 29.49
C CYS A 263 12.50 27.48 30.61
N SER A 264 12.80 27.20 31.88
CA SER A 264 12.13 27.81 33.04
C SER A 264 12.69 29.19 33.39
N ASP A 265 13.90 29.51 32.91
CA ASP A 265 14.57 30.77 33.25
C ASP A 265 14.00 31.92 32.40
N PRO A 266 13.59 33.05 33.00
CA PRO A 266 12.98 34.16 32.27
C PRO A 266 13.92 34.83 31.26
N LEU A 267 15.24 34.61 31.39
CA LEU A 267 16.26 35.07 30.43
C LEU A 267 16.18 34.33 29.06
N ASN A 268 15.53 33.17 29.02
CA ASN A 268 15.32 32.38 27.80
C ASN A 268 13.92 32.59 27.18
N ALA A 269 13.06 33.39 27.81
CA ALA A 269 11.79 33.82 27.23
C ALA A 269 12.03 34.69 25.98
N GLY A 270 11.20 34.54 24.95
CA GLY A 270 11.31 35.21 23.65
C GLY A 270 12.53 34.86 22.80
N ARG A 271 13.48 34.07 23.32
CA ARG A 271 14.74 33.74 22.65
C ARG A 271 14.62 32.50 21.77
N TYR A 272 15.14 32.57 20.54
CA TYR A 272 15.30 31.42 19.67
C TYR A 272 16.57 30.63 20.06
N ILE A 273 16.43 29.32 20.24
CA ILE A 273 17.47 28.44 20.75
C ILE A 273 17.73 27.32 19.73
N GLU A 274 18.94 27.27 19.22
CA GLU A 274 19.40 26.24 18.26
C GLU A 274 20.34 25.22 18.92
N GLN A 275 21.16 25.65 19.88
CA GLN A 275 22.12 24.81 20.59
C GLN A 275 21.55 24.41 21.96
N PHE A 276 21.33 23.11 22.15
CA PHE A 276 20.79 22.54 23.38
C PHE A 276 21.13 21.05 23.48
N SER A 277 21.13 20.54 24.71
CA SER A 277 21.18 19.10 25.03
C SER A 277 19.87 18.70 25.70
N CYS A 278 19.36 17.50 25.43
CA CYS A 278 18.20 16.97 26.16
C CYS A 278 18.65 16.33 27.48
N SER A 279 18.03 16.69 28.61
CA SER A 279 18.41 16.16 29.94
C SER A 279 17.74 14.82 30.29
N ALA A 280 16.66 14.44 29.59
CA ALA A 280 15.79 13.34 30.02
C ALA A 280 16.46 11.95 29.89
N LEU A 281 16.79 11.35 31.03
CA LEU A 281 17.47 10.04 31.11
C LEU A 281 16.61 8.85 30.65
N ASN A 282 15.28 8.98 30.65
CA ASN A 282 14.34 7.89 30.38
C ASN A 282 13.87 7.84 28.92
N VAL A 283 14.54 8.54 27.99
CA VAL A 283 14.10 8.68 26.59
C VAL A 283 15.06 7.97 25.64
N SER A 284 14.53 7.06 24.81
CA SER A 284 15.35 6.32 23.84
C SER A 284 15.85 7.21 22.69
N ALA A 285 17.02 6.91 22.13
CA ALA A 285 17.58 7.64 20.99
C ALA A 285 16.61 7.71 19.78
N LYS A 286 15.78 6.67 19.59
CA LYS A 286 14.71 6.63 18.59
C LYS A 286 13.62 7.66 18.87
N MET A 287 13.18 7.78 20.13
CA MET A 287 12.21 8.80 20.52
C MET A 287 12.78 10.22 20.40
N LEU A 288 14.07 10.43 20.69
CA LEU A 288 14.78 11.70 20.45
C LEU A 288 14.84 12.07 18.95
N LYS A 289 15.01 11.09 18.05
CA LYS A 289 14.95 11.27 16.59
C LYS A 289 13.51 11.58 16.14
N ASP A 290 12.54 10.80 16.59
CA ASP A 290 11.12 10.91 16.22
C ASP A 290 10.51 12.26 16.57
N MET A 291 10.93 12.89 17.68
CA MET A 291 10.50 14.23 18.06
C MET A 291 10.78 15.31 17.00
N ARG A 292 11.78 15.11 16.12
CA ARG A 292 12.11 16.02 15.00
C ARG A 292 11.40 15.66 13.69
N LEU A 293 10.57 14.61 13.69
CA LEU A 293 9.88 14.07 12.52
C LEU A 293 8.36 14.32 12.63
N SER A 294 7.94 15.59 12.67
CA SER A 294 6.52 15.98 12.75
C SER A 294 5.87 16.31 11.39
N PHE A 295 6.49 17.14 10.54
CA PHE A 295 5.89 17.54 9.25
C PHE A 295 6.48 16.74 8.09
N PRO A 296 5.67 16.19 7.16
CA PRO A 296 4.23 15.97 7.22
C PRO A 296 3.88 14.67 7.98
N SER A 297 2.60 14.48 8.32
CA SER A 297 2.14 13.29 9.04
C SER A 297 2.01 12.08 8.12
N GLY A 298 2.94 11.12 8.24
CA GLY A 298 2.91 9.86 7.47
C GLY A 298 1.69 9.00 7.73
N HIS A 299 1.17 8.95 8.96
CA HIS A 299 -0.06 8.22 9.25
C HIS A 299 -1.27 8.80 8.49
N ALA A 300 -1.37 10.14 8.43
CA ALA A 300 -2.45 10.81 7.73
C ALA A 300 -2.33 10.69 6.20
N SER A 301 -1.09 10.72 5.67
CA SER A 301 -0.81 10.55 4.25
C SER A 301 -1.12 9.12 3.77
N PHE A 302 -0.55 8.12 4.42
CA PHE A 302 -0.72 6.70 4.10
C PHE A 302 -2.20 6.26 4.20
N ALA A 303 -2.92 6.70 5.24
CA ALA A 303 -4.34 6.44 5.37
C ALA A 303 -5.18 7.14 4.30
N CYS A 304 -4.88 8.41 4.00
CA CYS A 304 -5.60 9.16 2.98
C CYS A 304 -5.38 8.56 1.58
N TYR A 305 -4.12 8.30 1.18
CA TYR A 305 -3.81 7.63 -0.09
C TYR A 305 -4.59 6.32 -0.22
N SER A 306 -4.46 5.45 0.78
CA SER A 306 -4.97 4.08 0.71
C SER A 306 -6.49 4.04 0.60
N MET A 307 -7.18 4.78 1.47
CA MET A 307 -8.64 4.79 1.50
C MET A 307 -9.22 5.51 0.27
N VAL A 308 -8.63 6.63 -0.18
CA VAL A 308 -9.09 7.35 -1.37
C VAL A 308 -8.85 6.53 -2.64
N TYR A 309 -7.67 5.90 -2.80
CA TYR A 309 -7.39 4.97 -3.89
C TYR A 309 -8.46 3.87 -3.95
N LEU A 310 -8.73 3.23 -2.80
CA LEU A 310 -9.67 2.12 -2.70
C LEU A 310 -11.12 2.57 -2.98
N VAL A 311 -11.53 3.75 -2.52
CA VAL A 311 -12.85 4.35 -2.83
C VAL A 311 -13.05 4.54 -4.33
N ILE A 312 -12.07 5.11 -5.03
CA ILE A 312 -12.13 5.34 -6.48
C ILE A 312 -12.05 4.00 -7.23
N TYR A 313 -11.22 3.06 -6.78
CA TYR A 313 -11.15 1.70 -7.32
C TYR A 313 -12.51 0.98 -7.23
N LEU A 314 -13.14 0.99 -6.05
CA LEU A 314 -14.46 0.38 -5.82
C LEU A 314 -15.52 1.05 -6.69
N GLN A 315 -15.50 2.38 -6.82
CA GLN A 315 -16.44 3.11 -7.69
C GLN A 315 -16.33 2.66 -9.15
N ARG A 316 -15.11 2.45 -9.64
CA ARG A 316 -14.83 2.08 -11.04
C ARG A 316 -14.94 0.58 -11.33
N ARG A 317 -14.84 -0.30 -10.34
CA ARG A 317 -14.84 -1.77 -10.55
C ARG A 317 -16.11 -2.46 -10.04
N MET A 318 -16.74 -1.99 -8.96
CA MET A 318 -17.91 -2.64 -8.37
C MET A 318 -19.21 -2.13 -9.01
N HIS A 319 -19.71 -2.87 -10.01
CA HIS A 319 -20.91 -2.54 -10.81
C HIS A 319 -22.10 -3.47 -10.54
N TRP A 320 -22.20 -4.06 -9.35
CA TRP A 320 -23.26 -5.01 -9.00
C TRP A 320 -24.57 -4.31 -8.62
N PRO A 321 -25.68 -4.49 -9.39
CA PRO A 321 -26.94 -3.78 -9.12
C PRO A 321 -27.49 -4.06 -7.72
N ARG A 322 -27.39 -5.31 -7.26
CA ARG A 322 -27.87 -5.78 -5.94
C ARG A 322 -27.09 -5.20 -4.76
N LEU A 323 -25.83 -4.79 -4.95
CA LEU A 323 -24.92 -4.32 -3.89
C LEU A 323 -24.63 -2.81 -3.98
N ARG A 324 -25.47 -2.04 -4.70
CA ARG A 324 -25.28 -0.60 -4.92
C ARG A 324 -25.14 0.18 -3.61
N MET A 325 -25.97 -0.09 -2.61
CA MET A 325 -25.91 0.59 -1.31
C MET A 325 -24.72 0.14 -0.47
N CYS A 326 -24.41 -1.16 -0.45
CA CYS A 326 -23.24 -1.70 0.26
C CYS A 326 -21.93 -1.08 -0.25
N ARG A 327 -21.81 -0.82 -1.56
CA ARG A 327 -20.67 -0.10 -2.15
C ARG A 327 -20.51 1.30 -1.56
N HIS A 328 -21.60 2.07 -1.48
CA HIS A 328 -21.56 3.45 -0.97
C HIS A 328 -21.33 3.50 0.55
N LEU A 329 -21.91 2.57 1.31
CA LEU A 329 -21.59 2.40 2.73
C LEU A 329 -20.11 2.05 2.94
N LEU A 330 -19.56 1.11 2.18
CA LEU A 330 -18.14 0.75 2.26
C LEU A 330 -17.25 1.94 1.91
N GLN A 331 -17.55 2.68 0.84
CA GLN A 331 -16.83 3.91 0.48
C GLN A 331 -16.84 4.95 1.61
N PHE A 332 -18.01 5.17 2.24
CA PHE A 332 -18.13 6.07 3.40
C PHE A 332 -17.27 5.60 4.57
N LEU A 333 -17.33 4.31 4.94
CA LEU A 333 -16.53 3.75 6.05
C LEU A 333 -15.01 3.90 5.82
N LEU A 334 -14.54 3.71 4.58
CA LEU A 334 -13.13 3.91 4.22
C LEU A 334 -12.71 5.38 4.38
N LEU A 335 -13.53 6.34 3.91
CA LEU A 335 -13.26 7.77 4.11
C LEU A 335 -13.29 8.15 5.59
N MET A 336 -14.24 7.61 6.37
CA MET A 336 -14.33 7.82 7.81
C MET A 336 -13.09 7.26 8.54
N PHE A 337 -12.52 6.14 8.10
CA PHE A 337 -11.28 5.61 8.67
C PHE A 337 -10.08 6.54 8.43
N ALA A 338 -9.92 7.06 7.21
CA ALA A 338 -8.87 8.04 6.90
C ALA A 338 -9.04 9.33 7.72
N TRP A 339 -10.28 9.84 7.81
CA TRP A 339 -10.61 11.02 8.61
C TRP A 339 -10.33 10.80 10.10
N TYR A 340 -10.73 9.65 10.66
CA TYR A 340 -10.46 9.31 12.06
C TYR A 340 -8.96 9.17 12.35
N THR A 341 -8.19 8.58 11.42
CA THR A 341 -6.73 8.53 11.55
C THR A 341 -6.13 9.93 11.55
N ALA A 342 -6.56 10.82 10.66
CA ALA A 342 -6.11 12.21 10.64
C ALA A 342 -6.43 12.95 11.97
N LEU A 343 -7.67 12.86 12.46
CA LEU A 343 -8.06 13.45 13.75
C LEU A 343 -7.24 12.89 14.93
N SER A 344 -7.01 11.57 14.96
CA SER A 344 -6.25 10.93 16.04
C SER A 344 -4.84 11.51 16.17
N ARG A 345 -4.18 11.86 15.07
CA ARG A 345 -2.83 12.44 15.08
C ARG A 345 -2.75 13.82 15.75
N VAL A 346 -3.85 14.56 15.76
CA VAL A 346 -3.99 15.84 16.48
C VAL A 346 -4.34 15.59 17.95
N SER A 347 -5.33 14.73 18.25
CA SER A 347 -5.75 14.45 19.64
C SER A 347 -4.70 13.72 20.49
N ASP A 348 -3.86 12.91 19.85
CA ASP A 348 -2.72 12.19 20.45
C ASP A 348 -1.48 13.09 20.60
N TYR A 349 -1.56 14.38 20.24
CA TYR A 349 -0.45 15.34 20.22
C TYR A 349 0.80 14.86 19.48
N LYS A 350 0.65 14.01 18.46
CA LYS A 350 1.77 13.52 17.64
C LYS A 350 2.20 14.51 16.57
N HIS A 351 1.25 15.29 16.05
CA HIS A 351 1.41 16.20 14.93
C HIS A 351 0.58 17.48 15.12
N HIS A 352 1.01 18.59 14.51
CA HIS A 352 0.16 19.77 14.39
C HIS A 352 -0.91 19.54 13.32
N TRP A 353 -2.03 20.25 13.40
CA TRP A 353 -3.10 20.16 12.40
C TRP A 353 -2.61 20.43 10.96
N SER A 354 -1.64 21.34 10.79
CA SER A 354 -1.01 21.64 9.50
C SER A 354 -0.21 20.47 8.93
N ASP A 355 0.41 19.68 9.80
CA ASP A 355 1.25 18.54 9.42
C ASP A 355 0.38 17.36 8.97
N VAL A 356 -0.78 17.21 9.63
CA VAL A 356 -1.84 16.27 9.26
C VAL A 356 -2.49 16.67 7.93
N LEU A 357 -2.86 17.95 7.77
CA LEU A 357 -3.44 18.47 6.52
C LEU A 357 -2.50 18.28 5.33
N ALA A 358 -1.22 18.63 5.47
CA ALA A 358 -0.22 18.43 4.43
C ALA A 358 -0.02 16.93 4.10
N GLY A 359 0.01 16.07 5.12
CA GLY A 359 0.04 14.61 4.92
C GLY A 359 -1.17 14.12 4.11
N SER A 360 -2.39 14.44 4.53
CA SER A 360 -3.60 14.06 3.79
C SER A 360 -3.63 14.63 2.37
N ALA A 361 -3.12 15.84 2.13
CA ALA A 361 -3.01 16.42 0.80
C ALA A 361 -2.03 15.65 -0.12
N ILE A 362 -0.87 15.22 0.42
CA ILE A 362 0.08 14.36 -0.30
C ILE A 362 -0.61 13.03 -0.66
N GLY A 363 -1.20 12.35 0.32
CA GLY A 363 -1.88 11.07 0.10
C GLY A 363 -3.01 11.14 -0.93
N PHE A 364 -3.87 12.15 -0.83
CA PHE A 364 -4.94 12.41 -1.81
C PHE A 364 -4.38 12.63 -3.22
N THR A 365 -3.32 13.45 -3.35
CA THR A 365 -2.69 13.77 -4.64
C THR A 365 -2.16 12.50 -5.31
N TYR A 366 -1.40 11.68 -4.58
CA TYR A 366 -0.89 10.41 -5.12
C TYR A 366 -1.99 9.42 -5.46
N ALA A 367 -3.07 9.35 -4.67
CA ALA A 367 -4.21 8.49 -4.98
C ALA A 367 -4.88 8.89 -6.30
N VAL A 368 -5.13 10.19 -6.51
CA VAL A 368 -5.70 10.71 -7.76
C VAL A 368 -4.76 10.47 -8.94
N VAL A 369 -3.46 10.75 -8.79
CA VAL A 369 -2.44 10.54 -9.83
C VAL A 369 -2.38 9.08 -10.26
N VAL A 370 -2.10 8.16 -9.33
CA VAL A 370 -1.91 6.73 -9.64
C VAL A 370 -3.17 6.11 -10.23
N VAL A 371 -4.35 6.52 -9.76
CA VAL A 371 -5.65 6.05 -10.28
C VAL A 371 -6.02 6.70 -11.64
N SER A 372 -5.38 7.79 -12.05
CA SER A 372 -5.67 8.47 -13.34
C SER A 372 -4.85 7.96 -14.52
N PHE A 373 -3.76 7.21 -14.29
CA PHE A 373 -2.92 6.64 -15.36
C PHE A 373 -3.14 5.15 -15.77
N PRO A 374 -4.29 4.47 -15.55
CA PRO A 374 -4.46 3.09 -16.03
C PRO A 374 -4.81 3.06 -17.53
N ARG A 375 -3.82 2.75 -18.36
CA ARG A 375 -4.02 2.13 -19.69
C ARG A 375 -3.92 0.60 -19.54
#